data_AF-A0A0F9E8D0-F1
#
_entry.id   AF-A0A0F9E8D0-F1
#
_cell.length_a   1.000
_cell.length_b   1.000
_cell.length_c   1.000
_cell.angle_alpha   90.00
_cell.angle_beta   90.00
_cell.angle_gamma   90.00
#
_symmetry.space_group_name_H-M   'P 1'
#
loop_
_entity.id
_entity.type
_entity.pdbx_description
1 polymer ?
#
loop_
_entity_poly.entity_id
_entity_poly.type
_entity_poly.pdbx_seq_one_letter_code
_entity_poly.pdbx_strand_id
1 'polypeptide(L)'
;MLNWRIYYADFTTFSNEDGNPWDAPAYNVIIINQWRENRDERSYVQHECNYYIWLGYKWLGCDRDRLWQYWFIDKYDFPRAVMLGFTAPNDDYRAIVRMAKDDKEFYG
;
A
#
# COMPACT_ATOMS: atom_id res chain seq x y z
N MET A 1 15.82 -2.22 5.58
CA MET A 1 14.87 -2.20 6.70
C MET A 1 13.51 -1.93 6.12
N LEU A 2 12.55 -2.80 6.44
CA LEU A 2 11.21 -2.70 5.90
C LEU A 2 10.48 -1.48 6.47
N ASN A 3 9.91 -0.68 5.57
CA ASN A 3 9.09 0.50 5.85
C ASN A 3 7.65 0.26 5.41
N TRP A 4 7.46 -0.35 4.24
CA TRP A 4 6.16 -0.68 3.69
C TRP A 4 6.22 -1.95 2.83
N ARG A 5 5.10 -2.66 2.75
CA ARG A 5 4.91 -3.85 1.92
C ARG A 5 3.48 -3.88 1.39
N ILE A 6 3.36 -4.12 0.10
CA ILE A 6 2.11 -4.27 -0.64
C ILE A 6 1.84 -5.77 -0.81
N TYR A 7 0.60 -6.17 -0.58
CA TYR A 7 0.10 -7.53 -0.73
C TYR A 7 -0.93 -7.56 -1.85
N TYR A 8 -0.68 -8.43 -2.83
CA TYR A 8 -1.47 -8.53 -4.05
C TYR A 8 -2.43 -9.72 -4.02
N ALA A 9 -3.45 -9.65 -4.87
CA ALA A 9 -4.49 -10.68 -5.00
C ALA A 9 -3.95 -12.04 -5.48
N ASP A 10 -2.76 -12.07 -6.09
CA ASP A 10 -2.07 -13.29 -6.54
C ASP A 10 -1.11 -13.85 -5.47
N PHE A 11 -1.25 -13.39 -4.22
CA PHE A 11 -0.41 -13.76 -3.07
C PHE A 11 1.05 -13.32 -3.17
N THR A 12 1.43 -12.53 -4.19
CA THR A 12 2.75 -11.92 -4.26
C THR A 12 2.83 -10.66 -3.40
N THR A 13 4.06 -10.18 -3.18
CA THR A 13 4.31 -8.95 -2.44
C THR A 13 5.36 -8.08 -3.12
N PHE A 14 5.28 -6.78 -2.90
CA PHE A 14 6.33 -5.81 -3.26
C PHE A 14 6.58 -4.87 -2.09
N SER A 15 7.82 -4.50 -1.83
CA SER A 15 8.21 -3.71 -0.68
C SER A 15 9.27 -2.65 -1.04
N ASN A 16 9.59 -1.80 -0.07
CA ASN A 16 10.67 -0.82 -0.22
C ASN A 16 12.08 -1.44 -0.34
N GLU A 17 12.22 -2.76 -0.19
CA GLU A 17 13.47 -3.47 -0.43
C GLU A 17 13.55 -4.01 -1.86
N ASP A 18 12.42 -4.14 -2.56
CA ASP A 18 12.34 -4.61 -3.94
C ASP A 18 12.51 -3.46 -4.96
N GLY A 19 12.14 -2.24 -4.59
CA GLY A 19 12.32 -1.06 -5.42
C GLY A 19 11.60 0.19 -4.89
N ASN A 20 11.46 1.19 -5.76
CA ASN A 20 10.75 2.41 -5.41
C ASN A 20 9.23 2.21 -5.50
N PRO A 21 8.43 3.10 -4.88
CA PRO A 21 6.97 3.05 -4.94
C PRO A 21 6.38 3.03 -6.36
N TRP A 22 7.04 3.68 -7.32
CA TRP A 22 6.61 3.73 -8.73
C TRP A 22 7.08 2.53 -9.57
N ASP A 23 7.92 1.65 -9.00
CA ASP A 23 8.37 0.41 -9.64
C ASP A 23 7.40 -0.76 -9.33
N ALA A 24 6.56 -0.61 -8.30
CA ALA A 24 5.60 -1.63 -7.88
C ALA A 24 4.47 -1.85 -8.92
N PRO A 25 4.00 -3.10 -9.09
CA PRO A 25 2.80 -3.38 -9.87
C PRO A 25 1.59 -2.58 -9.38
N ALA A 26 0.94 -1.85 -10.29
CA ALA A 26 -0.11 -0.89 -9.95
C ALA A 26 -1.49 -1.49 -9.69
N TYR A 27 -1.70 -2.78 -10.01
CA TYR A 27 -3.01 -3.43 -9.97
C TYR A 27 -3.07 -4.51 -8.89
N ASN A 28 -4.28 -4.98 -8.59
CA ASN A 28 -4.52 -6.12 -7.71
C ASN A 28 -4.11 -5.90 -6.25
N VAL A 29 -4.04 -4.65 -5.78
CA VAL A 29 -3.64 -4.36 -4.39
C VAL A 29 -4.77 -4.70 -3.42
N ILE A 30 -4.45 -5.53 -2.42
CA ILE A 30 -5.38 -5.93 -1.36
C ILE A 30 -5.07 -5.17 -0.06
N ILE A 31 -3.81 -5.21 0.36
CA ILE A 31 -3.33 -4.62 1.61
C ILE A 31 -2.01 -3.91 1.38
N ILE A 32 -1.82 -2.79 2.08
CA ILE A 32 -0.50 -2.18 2.29
C ILE A 32 -0.24 -2.12 3.80
N ASN A 33 0.79 -2.82 4.26
CA ASN A 33 1.35 -2.61 5.59
C ASN A 33 2.43 -1.54 5.51
N GLN A 34 2.45 -0.62 6.47
CA GLN A 34 3.55 0.33 6.60
C GLN A 34 3.76 0.74 8.06
N TRP A 35 4.99 1.12 8.40
CA TRP A 35 5.28 1.74 9.69
C TRP A 35 4.72 3.15 9.79
N ARG A 36 4.39 3.57 11.00
CA ARG A 36 4.13 4.99 11.31
C ARG A 36 5.46 5.74 11.40
N GLU A 37 5.39 7.07 11.42
CA GLU A 37 6.57 7.93 11.57
C GLU A 37 7.36 7.58 12.83
N ASN A 38 6.65 7.21 13.91
CA ASN A 38 7.24 6.61 15.10
C ASN A 38 7.19 5.07 15.00
N ARG A 39 8.35 4.42 15.04
CA ARG A 39 8.48 2.95 14.99
C ARG A 39 8.06 2.25 16.28
N ASP A 40 7.95 2.98 17.39
CA ASP A 40 7.37 2.45 18.64
C ASP A 40 5.85 2.33 18.55
N GLU A 41 5.23 2.99 17.57
CA GLU A 41 3.81 2.84 17.28
C GLU A 41 3.56 1.64 16.37
N ARG A 42 2.43 0.96 16.60
CA ARG A 42 2.03 -0.16 15.75
C ARG A 42 1.96 0.25 14.28
N SER A 43 2.43 -0.66 13.43
CA SER A 43 2.26 -0.59 11.99
C SER A 43 0.79 -0.33 11.61
N TYR A 44 0.61 0.40 10.51
CA TYR A 44 -0.67 0.77 9.97
C TYR A 44 -0.98 -0.07 8.73
N VAL A 45 -2.14 -0.73 8.75
CA VAL A 45 -2.68 -1.50 7.62
C VAL A 45 -3.65 -0.61 6.85
N GLN A 46 -3.48 -0.52 5.55
CA GLN A 46 -4.48 0.05 4.65
C GLN A 46 -5.03 -1.05 3.74
N HIS A 47 -6.35 -1.14 3.67
CA HIS A 47 -7.07 -2.09 2.82
C HIS A 47 -8.41 -1.48 2.43
N GLU A 48 -9.12 -2.12 1.51
CA GLU A 48 -10.48 -1.72 1.08
C GLU A 48 -10.58 -0.28 0.52
N CYS A 49 -9.47 0.27 0.02
CA CYS A 49 -9.48 1.56 -0.68
C CYS A 49 -9.48 1.33 -2.19
N ASN A 50 -10.22 2.14 -2.95
CA ASN A 50 -10.22 2.05 -4.42
C ASN A 50 -8.85 2.44 -5.00
N TYR A 51 -8.17 3.40 -4.37
CA TYR A 51 -6.91 3.94 -4.83
C TYR A 51 -5.95 4.09 -3.65
N TYR A 52 -4.67 3.90 -3.91
CA TYR A 52 -3.59 4.28 -3.00
C TYR A 52 -2.60 5.18 -3.74
N ILE A 53 -2.16 6.25 -3.09
CA ILE A 53 -1.17 7.19 -3.64
C ILE A 53 0.07 7.23 -2.77
N TRP A 54 1.23 7.45 -3.38
CA TRP A 54 2.47 7.71 -2.65
C TRP A 54 2.67 9.21 -2.42
N LEU A 55 2.58 9.66 -1.16
CA LEU A 55 2.70 11.07 -0.83
C LEU A 55 3.38 11.27 0.51
N GLY A 56 4.47 12.07 0.53
CA GLY A 56 5.19 12.37 1.77
C GLY A 56 5.77 11.11 2.42
N TYR A 57 6.39 10.25 1.60
CA TYR A 57 7.05 9.01 2.03
C TYR A 57 6.13 7.94 2.65
N LYS A 58 4.84 7.98 2.32
CA LYS A 58 3.85 7.00 2.79
C LYS A 58 2.81 6.69 1.73
N TRP A 59 2.25 5.48 1.81
CA TRP A 59 1.06 5.11 1.08
C TRP A 59 -0.16 5.71 1.76
N LEU A 60 -1.11 6.22 0.98
CA LEU A 60 -2.38 6.77 1.46
C LEU A 60 -3.53 6.23 0.62
N GLY A 61 -4.45 5.53 1.26
CA GLY A 61 -5.75 5.22 0.69
C GLY A 61 -6.53 6.50 0.39
N CYS A 62 -7.14 6.58 -0.79
CA CYS A 62 -7.91 7.74 -1.17
C CYS A 62 -9.10 7.41 -2.07
N ASP A 63 -10.00 8.38 -2.20
CA ASP A 63 -11.09 8.34 -3.16
C ASP A 63 -10.63 8.87 -4.53
N ARG A 64 -11.58 8.85 -5.47
CA ARG A 64 -11.36 9.34 -6.83
C ARG A 64 -10.95 10.81 -6.83
N ASP A 65 -11.64 11.67 -6.12
CA ASP A 65 -11.42 13.12 -6.20
C ASP A 65 -10.03 13.51 -5.68
N ARG A 66 -9.56 12.84 -4.62
CA ARG A 66 -8.19 12.98 -4.13
C ARG A 66 -7.15 12.45 -5.12
N LEU A 67 -7.44 11.36 -5.84
CA LEU A 67 -6.59 10.89 -6.93
C LEU A 67 -6.46 11.95 -8.03
N TRP A 68 -7.56 12.59 -8.44
CA TRP A 68 -7.52 13.70 -9.41
C TRP A 68 -6.66 14.86 -8.88
N GLN A 69 -6.85 15.28 -7.63
CA GLN A 69 -5.99 16.31 -7.03
C GLN A 69 -4.51 15.92 -7.07
N TYR A 70 -4.18 14.66 -6.77
CA TYR A 70 -2.82 14.16 -6.79
C TYR A 70 -2.19 14.22 -8.20
N TRP A 71 -2.98 14.00 -9.25
CA TRP A 71 -2.50 14.04 -10.63
C TRP A 71 -2.45 15.44 -11.25
N PHE A 72 -3.37 16.33 -10.90
CA PHE A 72 -3.55 17.59 -11.64
C PHE A 72 -3.09 18.83 -10.87
N ILE A 73 -2.67 18.70 -9.61
CA ILE A 73 -2.08 19.81 -8.87
C ILE A 73 -0.55 19.69 -8.92
N ASP A 74 0.12 20.74 -9.40
CA ASP A 74 1.59 20.78 -9.59
C ASP A 74 2.39 20.77 -8.28
N LYS A 75 1.73 20.92 -7.12
CA LYS A 75 2.39 20.89 -5.81
C LYS A 75 2.90 19.51 -5.39
N TYR A 76 2.58 18.46 -6.14
CA TYR A 76 2.96 17.08 -5.81
C TYR A 76 4.12 16.64 -6.68
N ASP A 77 5.23 16.27 -6.04
CA ASP A 77 6.49 15.91 -6.69
C ASP A 77 6.37 14.65 -7.58
N PHE A 78 7.26 14.58 -8.57
CA PHE A 78 7.47 13.40 -9.41
C PHE A 78 8.74 12.65 -8.98
N PRO A 79 8.81 11.33 -9.22
CA PRO A 79 7.78 10.47 -9.80
C PRO A 79 6.61 10.19 -8.86
N ARG A 80 5.42 9.99 -9.44
CA ARG A 80 4.17 9.70 -8.74
C ARG A 80 3.86 8.22 -8.83
N ALA A 81 3.31 7.65 -7.76
CA ALA A 81 2.87 6.26 -7.74
C ALA A 81 1.40 6.18 -7.33
N VAL A 82 0.66 5.37 -8.08
CA VAL A 82 -0.77 5.11 -7.86
C VAL A 82 -0.99 3.61 -7.97
N MET A 83 -1.70 3.08 -6.99
CA MET A 83 -2.13 1.69 -6.93
C MET A 83 -3.65 1.63 -6.98
N LEU A 84 -4.16 0.58 -7.61
CA LEU A 84 -5.57 0.28 -7.75
C LEU A 84 -5.92 -0.88 -6.81
N GLY A 85 -6.80 -0.58 -5.86
CA GLY A 85 -7.33 -1.59 -4.96
C GLY A 85 -8.15 -2.63 -5.72
N PHE A 86 -8.24 -3.82 -5.15
CA PHE A 86 -8.92 -4.95 -5.78
C PHE A 86 -9.89 -5.63 -4.84
N THR A 87 -11.03 -6.02 -5.39
CA THR A 87 -12.02 -6.85 -4.69
C THR A 87 -11.73 -8.31 -4.98
N ALA A 88 -11.18 -9.03 -4.00
CA ALA A 88 -10.92 -10.46 -4.08
C ALA A 88 -12.11 -11.30 -3.55
N PRO A 89 -12.22 -12.58 -3.94
CA PRO A 89 -13.05 -13.54 -3.24
C PRO A 89 -12.76 -13.55 -1.73
N ASN A 90 -13.79 -13.81 -0.91
CA ASN A 90 -13.68 -13.72 0.55
C ASN A 90 -12.57 -14.60 1.15
N ASP A 91 -12.36 -15.80 0.61
CA ASP A 91 -11.36 -16.73 1.12
C ASP A 91 -9.94 -16.26 0.81
N ASP A 92 -9.69 -15.78 -0.41
CA ASP A 92 -8.42 -15.19 -0.82
C ASP A 92 -8.13 -13.93 -0.01
N TYR A 93 -9.13 -13.04 0.14
CA TYR A 93 -9.01 -11.84 0.96
C TYR A 93 -8.62 -12.18 2.40
N ARG A 94 -9.30 -13.14 3.04
CA ARG A 94 -8.99 -13.57 4.42
C ARG A 94 -7.60 -14.16 4.53
N ALA A 95 -7.17 -14.94 3.55
CA ALA A 95 -5.83 -15.52 3.52
C ALA A 95 -4.76 -14.42 3.42
N ILE A 96 -4.94 -13.44 2.55
CA ILE A 96 -4.00 -12.31 2.38
C ILE A 96 -3.99 -11.41 3.62
N VAL A 97 -5.15 -11.13 4.24
CA VAL A 97 -5.23 -10.44 5.53
C VAL A 97 -4.44 -11.16 6.60
N ARG A 98 -4.54 -12.49 6.64
CA ARG A 98 -3.78 -13.30 7.60
C ARG A 98 -2.28 -13.23 7.32
N MET A 99 -1.86 -13.35 6.07
CA MET A 99 -0.45 -13.18 5.68
C MET A 99 0.10 -11.83 6.14
N ALA A 100 -0.65 -10.74 5.92
CA ALA A 100 -0.24 -9.41 6.34
C ALA A 100 -0.16 -9.23 7.86
N LYS A 101 -1.03 -9.90 8.63
CA LYS A 101 -1.03 -9.86 10.10
C LYS A 101 0.05 -10.73 10.73
N ASP A 102 0.42 -11.83 10.06
CA ASP A 102 1.47 -12.75 10.50
C ASP A 102 2.88 -12.25 10.08
N ASP A 103 2.96 -11.09 9.43
CA ASP A 103 4.22 -10.45 9.00
C ASP A 103 5.02 -9.89 10.20
N LYS A 104 6.06 -10.63 10.57
CA LYS A 104 6.93 -10.30 11.72
C LYS A 104 7.68 -8.99 11.57
N GLU A 105 7.88 -8.50 10.35
CA GLU A 105 8.52 -7.20 10.12
C GLU A 105 7.62 -6.01 10.53
N PHE A 106 6.33 -6.25 10.78
CA PHE A 106 5.36 -5.22 11.20
C PHE A 106 4.64 -5.54 12.51
N TYR A 107 4.65 -6.81 12.95
CA TYR A 107 3.92 -7.30 14.13
C TYR A 107 4.76 -8.15 15.09
N GLY A 108 6.07 -8.23 14.88
CA GLY A 108 7.04 -8.93 15.74
C GLY A 108 7.55 -8.10 16.90
#